data_AF-A0A7S0KU83-F1
#
_entry.id   AF-A0A7S0KU83-F1
#
_cell.length_a   1.000
_cell.length_b   1.000
_cell.length_c   1.000
_cell.angle_alpha   90.00
_cell.angle_beta   90.00
_cell.angle_gamma   90.00
#
_symmetry.space_group_name_H-M   'P 1'
#
loop_
_entity.id
_entity.type
_entity.pdbx_description
1 polymer ?
#
loop_
_entity_poly.entity_id
_entity_poly.type
_entity_poly.pdbx_seq_one_letter_code
_entity_poly.pdbx_strand_id
1 'polypeptide(L)'
;MAPSFNSPKQELEQGICGQHGWSSRYFQDPSSRWCVEVRWGVGPRNGHVFVSDDVSDGASKAGVKKGHAAAAAVAIAGLRDIVHEANSKPTQTIEKAFGAQFDLTCFVMSGPEGWAKLWEMNPTEVFVDVEGNQVTPPVLVQVCVSGKQHDRSLCLLEVPNIHGLSDDMRRLLGDQSITKVFCDGTSGADRRSLGIDDSDNYVDLEDITSSLVGATGVNRGLARIMNLAWPNPAVRATKDTRDKESVLFFAAIEQGKKPRLKGLDEIPDRIRRYAAMDAWCTMMAYRGLRQQAQHEGLPMTE
;
A
#
# COMPACT_ATOMS: atom_id res chain seq x y z
N MET A 1 5.71 -26.92 3.57
CA MET A 1 5.32 -27.01 4.99
C MET A 1 4.48 -25.80 5.31
N ALA A 2 3.30 -25.97 5.91
CA ALA A 2 2.54 -24.84 6.43
C ALA A 2 3.38 -24.12 7.51
N PRO A 3 3.32 -22.78 7.61
CA PRO A 3 3.99 -22.07 8.69
C PRO A 3 3.50 -22.61 10.04
N SER A 4 4.47 -22.91 10.92
CA SER A 4 4.21 -23.30 12.31
C SER A 4 4.05 -22.01 13.12
N PHE A 5 2.87 -21.81 13.74
CA PHE A 5 2.62 -20.69 14.65
C PHE A 5 2.73 -21.16 16.09
N ASN A 6 3.42 -20.40 16.94
CA ASN A 6 3.65 -20.80 18.33
C ASN A 6 2.48 -20.46 19.27
N SER A 7 1.41 -19.83 18.76
CA SER A 7 0.19 -19.51 19.52
C SER A 7 -0.97 -19.12 18.60
N PRO A 8 -2.23 -19.23 19.06
CA PRO A 8 -3.39 -18.72 18.33
C PRO A 8 -3.30 -17.23 17.99
N LYS A 9 -2.70 -16.41 18.87
CA LYS A 9 -2.46 -14.98 18.59
C LYS A 9 -1.59 -14.79 17.35
N GLN A 10 -0.49 -15.54 17.23
CA GLN A 10 0.40 -15.45 16.07
C GLN A 10 -0.26 -15.96 14.80
N GLU A 11 -1.03 -17.06 14.89
CA GLU A 11 -1.81 -17.57 13.77
C GLU A 11 -2.81 -16.55 13.25
N LEU A 12 -3.56 -15.88 14.15
CA LEU A 12 -4.49 -14.83 13.74
C LEU A 12 -3.77 -13.62 13.16
N GLU A 13 -2.81 -13.03 13.88
CA GLU A 13 -2.18 -11.77 13.48
C GLU A 13 -1.30 -11.91 12.23
N GLN A 14 -0.49 -12.97 12.15
CA GLN A 14 0.50 -13.13 11.08
C GLN A 14 0.01 -14.07 9.98
N GLY A 15 -0.66 -15.16 10.36
CA GLY A 15 -1.14 -16.18 9.43
C GLY A 15 -2.38 -15.75 8.66
N ILE A 16 -3.36 -15.18 9.35
CA ILE A 16 -4.63 -14.74 8.73
C ILE A 16 -4.56 -13.25 8.40
N CYS A 17 -4.55 -12.38 9.41
CA CYS A 17 -4.64 -10.95 9.21
C CYS A 17 -3.47 -10.41 8.38
N GLY A 18 -2.24 -10.79 8.72
CA GLY A 18 -1.04 -10.39 8.00
C GLY A 18 -0.95 -10.92 6.57
N GLN A 19 -1.60 -12.04 6.25
CA GLN A 19 -1.67 -12.54 4.88
C GLN A 19 -2.62 -11.69 4.01
N HIS A 20 -3.74 -11.25 4.59
CA HIS A 20 -4.80 -10.56 3.86
C HIS A 20 -4.79 -9.03 4.02
N GLY A 21 -3.96 -8.47 4.91
CA GLY A 21 -3.95 -7.04 5.24
C GLY A 21 -5.09 -6.62 6.18
N TRP A 22 -5.73 -7.58 6.84
CA TRP A 22 -6.80 -7.33 7.80
C TRP A 22 -6.25 -6.78 9.11
N SER A 23 -7.12 -6.14 9.90
CA SER A 23 -6.77 -5.67 11.23
C SER A 23 -7.25 -6.63 12.31
N SER A 24 -6.57 -6.60 13.46
CA SER A 24 -7.00 -7.27 14.67
C SER A 24 -6.69 -6.41 15.89
N ARG A 25 -7.69 -6.15 16.74
CA ARG A 25 -7.54 -5.36 17.96
C ARG A 25 -8.09 -6.11 19.17
N TYR A 26 -7.24 -6.34 20.16
CA TYR A 26 -7.60 -7.03 21.40
C TYR A 26 -8.02 -6.03 22.49
N PHE A 27 -9.02 -6.39 23.29
CA PHE A 27 -9.49 -5.61 24.43
C PHE A 27 -10.30 -6.50 25.39
N GLN A 28 -10.63 -5.99 26.58
CA GLN A 28 -11.60 -6.62 27.48
C GLN A 28 -12.95 -5.91 27.37
N ASP A 29 -14.05 -6.68 27.33
CA ASP A 29 -15.40 -6.13 27.41
C ASP A 29 -15.74 -5.66 28.84
N PRO A 30 -16.89 -5.00 29.07
CA PRO A 30 -17.29 -4.58 30.41
C PRO A 30 -17.48 -5.71 31.44
N SER A 31 -17.54 -6.97 30.98
CA SER A 31 -17.59 -8.18 31.82
C SER A 31 -16.21 -8.81 32.03
N SER A 32 -15.12 -8.08 31.71
CA SER A 32 -13.73 -8.52 31.78
C SER A 32 -13.36 -9.68 30.86
N ARG A 33 -14.22 -10.03 29.89
CA ARG A 33 -13.94 -11.10 28.93
C ARG A 33 -13.03 -10.60 27.83
N TRP A 34 -12.07 -11.43 27.45
CA TRP A 34 -11.16 -11.11 26.37
C TRP A 34 -11.85 -11.19 25.01
N CYS A 35 -11.71 -10.10 24.24
CA CYS A 35 -12.27 -9.92 22.93
C CYS A 35 -11.18 -9.65 21.89
N VAL A 36 -11.47 -9.98 20.63
CA VAL A 36 -10.71 -9.49 19.48
C VAL A 36 -11.67 -9.01 18.40
N GLU A 37 -11.50 -7.75 18.01
CA GLU A 37 -12.14 -7.20 16.81
C GLU A 37 -11.25 -7.51 15.61
N VAL A 38 -11.81 -8.18 14.60
CA VAL A 38 -11.12 -8.41 13.32
C VAL A 38 -11.88 -7.69 12.23
N ARG A 39 -11.20 -6.87 11.43
CA ARG A 39 -11.80 -6.20 10.26
C ARG A 39 -11.07 -6.62 8.99
N TRP A 40 -11.83 -7.15 8.04
CA TRP A 40 -11.36 -7.67 6.76
C TRP A 40 -11.65 -6.77 5.57
N GLY A 41 -12.20 -5.58 5.81
CA GLY A 41 -12.46 -4.56 4.80
C GLY A 41 -12.77 -3.20 5.43
N VAL A 42 -13.09 -2.22 4.58
CA VAL A 42 -13.45 -0.86 5.02
C VAL A 42 -14.83 -0.87 5.67
N GLY A 43 -14.95 -0.19 6.80
CA GLY A 43 -16.22 0.04 7.49
C GLY A 43 -16.73 -1.10 8.38
N PRO A 44 -17.77 -0.82 9.19
CA PRO A 44 -18.23 -1.70 10.27
C PRO A 44 -18.85 -3.01 9.78
N ARG A 45 -19.34 -3.05 8.53
CA ARG A 45 -19.92 -4.26 7.93
C ARG A 45 -18.88 -5.32 7.61
N ASN A 46 -17.62 -4.91 7.48
CA ASN A 46 -16.51 -5.78 7.10
C ASN A 46 -15.62 -6.09 8.31
N GLY A 47 -16.25 -6.38 9.45
CA GLY A 47 -15.56 -6.79 10.67
C GLY A 47 -16.48 -7.41 11.71
N HIS A 48 -15.89 -8.06 12.71
CA HIS A 48 -16.62 -8.69 13.80
C HIS A 48 -15.81 -8.69 15.10
N VAL A 49 -16.51 -8.64 16.23
CA VAL A 49 -15.92 -8.80 17.57
C VAL A 49 -16.17 -10.21 18.06
N PHE A 50 -15.08 -10.97 18.22
CA PHE A 50 -15.11 -12.31 18.78
C PHE A 50 -14.82 -12.25 20.26
N VAL A 51 -15.69 -12.86 21.07
CA VAL A 51 -15.63 -12.82 22.53
C VAL A 51 -15.28 -14.21 23.04
N SER A 52 -14.24 -14.31 23.88
CA SER A 52 -13.90 -15.55 24.58
C SER A 52 -14.50 -15.59 25.98
N ASP A 53 -14.62 -16.78 26.55
CA ASP A 53 -15.02 -16.95 27.95
C ASP A 53 -13.86 -16.71 28.93
N ASP A 54 -12.67 -16.36 28.45
CA ASP A 54 -11.51 -16.12 29.31
C ASP A 54 -11.61 -14.74 29.97
N VAL A 55 -11.48 -14.74 31.31
CA VAL A 55 -11.52 -13.56 32.18
C VAL A 55 -10.18 -13.32 32.89
N SER A 56 -9.08 -13.79 32.30
CA SER A 56 -7.75 -13.66 32.91
C SER A 56 -7.39 -12.17 33.12
N ASP A 57 -6.70 -11.88 34.21
CA ASP A 57 -6.37 -10.51 34.62
C ASP A 57 -5.55 -9.74 33.57
N GLY A 58 -6.16 -8.70 32.99
CA GLY A 58 -5.52 -7.81 32.03
C GLY A 58 -4.49 -6.84 32.60
N ALA A 59 -4.36 -6.74 33.92
CA ALA A 59 -3.26 -6.02 34.55
C ALA A 59 -1.94 -6.83 34.54
N SER A 60 -2.00 -8.14 34.29
CA SER A 60 -0.83 -9.02 34.31
C SER A 60 -0.37 -9.44 32.91
N LYS A 61 0.95 -9.48 32.68
CA LYS A 61 1.52 -9.95 31.39
C LYS A 61 1.06 -11.37 31.02
N ALA A 62 0.97 -12.26 32.02
CA ALA A 62 0.53 -13.63 31.81
C ALA A 62 -0.96 -13.71 31.46
N GLY A 63 -1.80 -12.93 32.15
CA GLY A 63 -3.23 -12.85 31.87
C GLY A 63 -3.53 -12.25 30.51
N VAL A 64 -2.86 -11.15 30.11
CA VAL A 64 -2.94 -10.58 28.75
C VAL A 64 -2.57 -11.61 27.69
N LYS A 65 -1.45 -12.32 27.86
CA LYS A 65 -1.01 -13.34 26.90
C LYS A 65 -2.04 -14.47 26.76
N LYS A 66 -2.58 -14.96 27.88
CA LYS A 66 -3.60 -16.02 27.90
C LYS A 66 -4.92 -15.54 27.27
N GLY A 67 -5.37 -14.36 27.65
CA GLY A 67 -6.59 -13.72 27.15
C GLY A 67 -6.55 -13.46 25.64
N HIS A 68 -5.46 -12.89 25.13
CA HIS A 68 -5.27 -12.71 23.70
C HIS A 68 -5.29 -14.04 22.93
N ALA A 69 -4.64 -15.09 23.47
CA ALA A 69 -4.66 -16.41 22.85
C ALA A 69 -6.07 -17.02 22.83
N ALA A 70 -6.85 -16.84 23.90
CA ALA A 70 -8.23 -17.31 23.99
C ALA A 70 -9.15 -16.59 22.98
N ALA A 71 -9.11 -15.25 22.95
CA ALA A 71 -9.88 -14.46 21.98
C ALA A 71 -9.48 -14.79 20.54
N ALA A 72 -8.19 -14.97 20.27
CA ALA A 72 -7.70 -15.34 18.94
C ALA A 72 -8.20 -16.72 18.50
N ALA A 73 -8.25 -17.70 19.40
CA ALA A 73 -8.77 -19.03 19.08
C ALA A 73 -10.25 -19.00 18.67
N VAL A 74 -11.07 -18.20 19.35
CA VAL A 74 -12.49 -18.00 18.97
C VAL A 74 -12.58 -17.32 17.60
N ALA A 75 -11.78 -16.29 17.36
CA ALA A 75 -11.77 -15.61 16.07
C ALA A 75 -11.33 -16.52 14.92
N ILE A 76 -10.27 -17.32 15.08
CA ILE A 76 -9.81 -18.27 14.06
C ILE A 76 -10.93 -19.26 13.70
N ALA A 77 -11.65 -19.77 14.70
CA ALA A 77 -12.79 -20.65 14.47
C ALA A 77 -13.93 -19.93 13.72
N GLY A 78 -14.28 -18.71 14.13
CA GLY A 78 -15.37 -17.93 13.55
C GLY A 78 -15.08 -17.34 12.17
N LEU A 79 -13.80 -17.15 11.82
CA LEU A 79 -13.37 -16.61 10.52
C LEU A 79 -13.24 -17.67 9.43
N ARG A 80 -13.51 -18.95 9.72
CA ARG A 80 -13.22 -20.08 8.81
C ARG A 80 -13.80 -19.86 7.40
N ASP A 81 -15.07 -19.48 7.29
CA ASP A 81 -15.74 -19.33 6.01
C ASP A 81 -15.24 -18.09 5.25
N ILE A 82 -15.00 -16.99 5.97
CA ILE A 82 -14.46 -15.74 5.41
C ILE A 82 -13.05 -15.97 4.86
N VAL A 83 -12.21 -16.70 5.60
CA VAL A 83 -10.85 -17.06 5.18
C VAL A 83 -10.90 -18.05 4.01
N HIS A 84 -11.84 -19.01 4.02
CA HIS A 84 -12.02 -19.94 2.92
C HIS A 84 -12.41 -19.21 1.63
N GLU A 85 -13.39 -18.31 1.70
CA GLU A 85 -13.79 -17.47 0.57
C GLU A 85 -12.62 -16.63 0.06
N ALA A 86 -11.90 -15.93 0.96
CA ALA A 86 -10.76 -15.11 0.58
C ALA A 86 -9.62 -15.91 -0.06
N ASN A 87 -9.39 -17.15 0.37
CA ASN A 87 -8.35 -18.04 -0.18
C ASN A 87 -8.80 -18.84 -1.41
N SER A 88 -10.10 -18.91 -1.68
CA SER A 88 -10.63 -19.53 -2.91
C SER A 88 -10.29 -18.73 -4.16
N LYS A 89 -10.05 -17.42 -4.00
CA LYS A 89 -9.65 -16.52 -5.09
C LYS A 89 -8.24 -16.88 -5.58
N PRO A 90 -8.02 -17.09 -6.88
CA PRO A 90 -6.70 -17.33 -7.43
C PRO A 90 -5.78 -16.13 -7.14
N THR A 91 -4.55 -16.42 -6.75
CA THR A 91 -3.53 -15.39 -6.51
C THR A 91 -2.79 -15.04 -7.78
N GLN A 92 -2.61 -13.75 -8.06
CA GLN A 92 -1.82 -13.24 -9.18
C GLN A 92 -0.88 -12.13 -8.71
N THR A 93 0.26 -11.96 -9.39
CA THR A 93 1.12 -10.79 -9.17
C THR A 93 0.38 -9.52 -9.61
N ILE A 94 0.75 -8.35 -9.08
CA ILE A 94 0.18 -7.06 -9.52
C ILE A 94 0.27 -6.93 -11.05
N GLU A 95 1.42 -7.27 -11.63
CA GLU A 95 1.62 -7.24 -13.08
C GLU A 95 0.60 -8.09 -13.85
N LYS A 96 0.33 -9.31 -13.38
CA LYS A 96 -0.65 -10.19 -14.03
C LYS A 96 -2.09 -9.75 -13.82
N ALA A 97 -2.41 -9.25 -12.62
CA ALA A 97 -3.76 -8.84 -12.27
C ALA A 97 -4.17 -7.53 -12.97
N PHE A 98 -3.25 -6.57 -13.07
CA PHE A 98 -3.57 -5.21 -13.49
C PHE A 98 -2.81 -4.71 -14.72
N GLY A 99 -1.78 -5.43 -15.18
CA GLY A 99 -0.92 -4.97 -16.28
C GLY A 99 -1.67 -4.64 -17.57
N ALA A 100 -2.63 -5.49 -17.96
CA ALA A 100 -3.43 -5.22 -19.17
C ALA A 100 -4.30 -3.95 -19.02
N GLN A 101 -4.86 -3.71 -17.84
CA GLN A 101 -5.62 -2.49 -17.57
C GLN A 101 -4.69 -1.27 -17.56
N PHE A 102 -3.53 -1.38 -16.94
CA PHE A 102 -2.49 -0.33 -16.97
C PHE A 102 -2.13 0.04 -18.41
N ASP A 103 -1.84 -0.93 -19.27
CA ASP A 103 -1.46 -0.68 -20.67
C ASP A 103 -2.58 -0.01 -21.48
N LEU A 104 -3.85 -0.27 -21.14
CA LEU A 104 -5.01 0.33 -21.80
C LEU A 104 -5.34 1.74 -21.29
N THR A 105 -5.04 2.03 -20.03
CA THR A 105 -5.56 3.22 -19.32
C THR A 105 -4.49 4.22 -18.92
N CYS A 106 -3.20 3.87 -18.99
CA CYS A 106 -2.12 4.75 -18.56
C CYS A 106 -1.14 5.05 -19.70
N PHE A 107 -0.85 6.33 -19.90
CA PHE A 107 0.26 6.76 -20.75
C PHE A 107 1.52 6.93 -19.91
N VAL A 108 2.64 6.38 -20.34
CA VAL A 108 3.94 6.58 -19.70
C VAL A 108 4.72 7.61 -20.49
N MET A 109 5.11 8.70 -19.86
CA MET A 109 5.89 9.78 -20.48
C MET A 109 7.06 10.20 -19.60
N SER A 110 7.92 11.07 -20.14
CA SER A 110 9.06 11.62 -19.44
C SER A 110 9.54 12.93 -20.05
N GLY A 111 10.43 13.62 -19.33
CA GLY A 111 11.08 14.82 -19.84
C GLY A 111 10.12 16.00 -20.03
N PRO A 112 10.53 17.04 -20.78
CA PRO A 112 9.77 18.28 -20.90
C PRO A 112 8.34 18.11 -21.43
N GLU A 113 8.13 17.22 -22.39
CA GLU A 113 6.80 16.94 -22.96
C GLU A 113 5.88 16.28 -21.93
N GLY A 114 6.40 15.33 -21.14
CA GLY A 114 5.66 14.70 -20.06
C GLY A 114 5.27 15.69 -18.97
N TRP A 115 6.20 16.57 -18.58
CA TRP A 115 5.94 17.65 -17.61
C TRP A 115 4.89 18.64 -18.12
N ALA A 116 5.01 19.09 -19.37
CA ALA A 116 4.01 19.96 -20.00
C ALA A 116 2.62 19.30 -19.96
N LYS A 117 2.54 18.01 -20.31
CA LYS A 117 1.28 17.26 -20.26
C LYS A 117 0.71 17.14 -18.84
N LEU A 118 1.56 16.87 -17.84
CA LEU A 118 1.13 16.82 -16.44
C LEU A 118 0.52 18.15 -16.01
N TRP A 119 1.17 19.28 -16.33
CA TRP A 119 0.67 20.60 -15.97
C TRP A 119 -0.61 21.00 -16.71
N GLU A 120 -0.78 20.59 -17.98
CA GLU A 120 -2.04 20.74 -18.72
C GLU A 120 -3.21 20.04 -18.02
N MET A 121 -2.95 18.92 -17.33
CA MET A 121 -3.99 18.17 -16.60
C MET A 121 -4.46 18.86 -15.32
N ASN A 122 -3.75 19.91 -14.87
CA ASN A 122 -4.05 20.69 -13.67
C ASN A 122 -4.41 19.81 -12.44
N PRO A 123 -3.46 18.98 -11.97
CA PRO A 123 -3.69 18.05 -10.89
C PRO A 123 -4.02 18.77 -9.57
N THR A 124 -4.92 18.17 -8.80
CA THR A 124 -5.11 18.49 -7.37
C THR A 124 -4.53 17.39 -6.48
N GLU A 125 -4.26 16.22 -7.05
CA GLU A 125 -3.72 15.04 -6.39
C GLU A 125 -2.77 14.37 -7.37
N VAL A 126 -1.62 13.89 -6.89
CA VAL A 126 -0.68 13.06 -7.64
C VAL A 126 -0.29 11.85 -6.80
N PHE A 127 0.04 10.75 -7.46
CA PHE A 127 0.37 9.48 -6.83
C PHE A 127 1.82 9.18 -7.13
N VAL A 128 2.63 9.12 -6.08
CA VAL A 128 4.07 9.12 -6.19
C VAL A 128 4.62 7.79 -5.70
N ASP A 129 5.57 7.27 -6.45
CA ASP A 129 6.40 6.13 -6.08
C ASP A 129 7.84 6.43 -6.49
N VAL A 130 8.81 5.75 -5.87
CA VAL A 130 10.23 5.92 -6.19
C VAL A 130 10.94 4.58 -6.22
N GLU A 131 12.02 4.51 -6.99
CA GLU A 131 12.93 3.38 -6.96
C GLU A 131 14.34 3.82 -6.61
N GLY A 132 15.03 2.98 -5.83
CA GLY A 132 16.35 3.29 -5.32
C GLY A 132 16.37 4.45 -4.31
N ASN A 133 15.55 4.32 -3.27
CA ASN A 133 15.24 5.34 -2.26
C ASN A 133 16.16 5.37 -1.02
N GLN A 134 17.25 4.58 -0.99
CA GLN A 134 18.22 4.61 0.10
C GLN A 134 19.22 5.77 -0.02
N VAL A 135 19.12 6.57 -1.09
CA VAL A 135 19.93 7.75 -1.37
C VAL A 135 19.03 8.91 -1.80
N THR A 136 19.49 10.15 -1.58
CA THR A 136 18.79 11.36 -1.99
C THR A 136 19.61 12.09 -3.07
N PRO A 137 19.03 12.42 -4.24
CA PRO A 137 17.70 11.99 -4.71
C PRO A 137 17.68 10.47 -5.03
N PRO A 138 16.47 9.87 -5.14
CA PRO A 138 16.32 8.47 -5.54
C PRO A 138 16.81 8.21 -6.97
N VAL A 139 16.83 6.95 -7.40
CA VAL A 139 17.28 6.56 -8.75
C VAL A 139 16.23 6.85 -9.82
N LEU A 140 14.95 6.66 -9.49
CA LEU A 140 13.81 6.95 -10.36
C LEU A 140 12.66 7.48 -9.50
N VAL A 141 11.90 8.43 -10.05
CA VAL A 141 10.66 8.94 -9.48
C VAL A 141 9.52 8.71 -10.48
N GLN A 142 8.39 8.24 -9.98
CA GLN A 142 7.20 7.97 -10.76
C GLN A 142 6.05 8.82 -10.22
N VAL A 143 5.43 9.61 -11.08
CA VAL A 143 4.28 10.47 -10.72
C VAL A 143 3.11 10.10 -11.61
N CYS A 144 2.09 9.49 -11.02
CA CYS A 144 0.83 9.23 -11.70
C CYS A 144 -0.18 10.34 -11.42
N VAL A 145 -0.91 10.76 -12.43
CA VAL A 145 -2.04 11.68 -12.34
C VAL A 145 -3.19 11.12 -13.18
N SER A 146 -4.43 11.28 -12.71
CA SER A 146 -5.59 10.96 -13.53
C SER A 146 -6.05 12.15 -14.34
N GLY A 147 -6.41 11.90 -15.61
CA GLY A 147 -7.10 12.89 -16.41
C GLY A 147 -8.55 13.08 -15.97
N LYS A 148 -9.00 14.33 -15.91
CA LYS A 148 -10.43 14.68 -15.74
C LYS A 148 -11.25 14.50 -17.02
N GLN A 149 -10.61 14.48 -18.19
CA GLN A 149 -11.28 14.55 -19.50
C GLN A 149 -11.16 13.30 -20.38
N HIS A 150 -10.31 12.32 -20.05
CA HIS A 150 -9.91 11.28 -21.00
C HIS A 150 -10.00 9.82 -20.52
N ASP A 151 -10.57 9.53 -19.33
CA ASP A 151 -10.57 8.18 -18.72
C ASP A 151 -9.18 7.50 -18.66
N ARG A 152 -8.11 8.28 -18.90
CA ARG A 152 -6.74 7.81 -18.95
C ARG A 152 -5.88 8.61 -17.99
N SER A 153 -4.99 7.90 -17.32
CA SER A 153 -3.96 8.45 -16.46
C SER A 153 -2.67 8.70 -17.23
N LEU A 154 -1.83 9.55 -16.67
CA LEU A 154 -0.46 9.79 -17.10
C LEU A 154 0.46 9.35 -15.96
N CYS A 155 1.41 8.47 -16.23
CA CYS A 155 2.57 8.22 -15.39
C CYS A 155 3.78 8.92 -15.99
N LEU A 156 4.26 9.93 -15.29
CA LEU A 156 5.50 10.61 -15.60
C LEU A 156 6.66 9.91 -14.89
N LEU A 157 7.73 9.62 -15.62
CA LEU A 157 8.97 9.09 -15.08
C LEU A 157 10.06 10.17 -15.11
N GLU A 158 10.75 10.34 -13.98
CA GLU A 158 11.93 11.21 -13.87
C GLU A 158 13.11 10.45 -13.31
N VAL A 159 14.25 10.50 -14.01
CA VAL A 159 15.55 10.08 -13.51
C VAL A 159 16.28 11.32 -13.00
N PRO A 160 16.52 11.45 -11.68
CA PRO A 160 17.24 12.60 -11.14
C PRO A 160 18.67 12.65 -11.67
N ASN A 161 19.16 13.85 -11.97
CA ASN A 161 20.50 14.04 -12.52
C ASN A 161 21.52 14.35 -11.40
N ILE A 162 22.77 14.67 -11.78
CA ILE A 162 23.83 15.01 -10.82
C ILE A 162 23.54 16.26 -9.99
N HIS A 163 22.65 17.13 -10.46
CA HIS A 163 22.21 18.35 -9.78
C HIS A 163 20.94 18.15 -8.96
N GLY A 164 20.34 16.95 -8.99
CA GLY A 164 19.16 16.61 -8.22
C GLY A 164 17.89 16.41 -9.06
N LEU A 165 16.76 16.68 -8.43
CA LEU A 165 15.43 16.68 -9.06
C LEU A 165 15.28 17.89 -9.99
N SER A 166 14.49 17.72 -11.06
CA SER A 166 14.15 18.81 -11.99
C SER A 166 13.42 19.96 -11.28
N ASP A 167 13.41 21.15 -11.91
CA ASP A 167 12.66 22.28 -11.38
C ASP A 167 11.15 21.99 -11.33
N ASP A 168 10.61 21.27 -12.31
CA ASP A 168 9.21 20.85 -12.34
C ASP A 168 8.87 19.85 -11.22
N MET A 169 9.74 18.88 -10.96
CA MET A 169 9.56 17.95 -9.85
C MET A 169 9.60 18.68 -8.50
N ARG A 170 10.59 19.57 -8.30
CA ARG A 170 10.68 20.38 -7.08
C ARG A 170 9.46 21.28 -6.90
N ARG A 171 8.96 21.88 -7.99
CA ARG A 171 7.73 22.65 -7.99
C ARG A 171 6.54 21.80 -7.58
N LEU A 172 6.37 20.61 -8.17
CA LEU A 172 5.26 19.71 -7.85
C LEU A 172 5.28 19.27 -6.39
N LEU A 173 6.43 18.84 -5.89
CA LEU A 173 6.59 18.36 -4.51
C LEU A 173 6.31 19.47 -3.49
N GLY A 174 6.78 20.69 -3.76
CA GLY A 174 6.58 21.86 -2.89
C GLY A 174 5.22 22.56 -3.04
N ASP A 175 4.40 22.19 -4.03
CA ASP A 175 3.07 22.78 -4.21
C ASP A 175 2.10 22.25 -3.15
N GLN A 176 1.70 23.12 -2.22
CA GLN A 176 0.78 22.78 -1.13
C GLN A 176 -0.68 22.68 -1.61
N SER A 177 -1.01 23.14 -2.82
CA SER A 177 -2.34 22.97 -3.41
C SER A 177 -2.55 21.58 -4.03
N ILE A 178 -1.47 20.80 -4.17
CA ILE A 178 -1.49 19.45 -4.72
C ILE A 178 -1.17 18.47 -3.61
N THR A 179 -2.06 17.50 -3.39
CA THR A 179 -1.81 16.41 -2.44
C THR A 179 -0.94 15.34 -3.09
N LYS A 180 0.16 14.96 -2.43
CA LYS A 180 1.04 13.87 -2.86
C LYS A 180 0.68 12.58 -2.12
N VAL A 181 0.21 11.57 -2.84
CA VAL A 181 -0.22 10.30 -2.24
C VAL A 181 0.86 9.24 -2.45
N PHE A 182 1.31 8.61 -1.36
CA PHE A 182 2.36 7.58 -1.34
C PHE A 182 1.84 6.24 -0.82
N CYS A 183 2.61 5.17 -1.06
CA CYS A 183 2.46 3.89 -0.37
C CYS A 183 3.81 3.50 0.28
N ASP A 184 4.30 4.36 1.18
CA ASP A 184 5.69 4.39 1.64
C ASP A 184 6.00 3.38 2.77
N GLY A 185 4.96 2.75 3.32
CA GLY A 185 5.11 1.89 4.49
C GLY A 185 5.62 2.67 5.71
N THR A 186 5.96 1.95 6.78
CA THR A 186 6.35 2.59 8.05
C THR A 186 7.71 3.28 8.02
N SER A 187 8.54 3.03 7.01
CA SER A 187 9.86 3.64 6.96
C SER A 187 9.85 5.04 6.39
N GLY A 188 8.82 5.52 5.68
CA GLY A 188 8.85 6.87 5.09
C GLY A 188 10.03 7.12 4.14
N ALA A 189 10.55 6.06 3.52
CA ALA A 189 11.80 6.11 2.76
C ALA A 189 11.61 6.84 1.43
N ASP A 190 10.48 6.64 0.78
CA ASP A 190 10.12 7.28 -0.48
C ASP A 190 10.04 8.80 -0.29
N ARG A 191 9.23 9.24 0.67
CA ARG A 191 9.04 10.66 1.00
C ARG A 191 10.35 11.32 1.41
N ARG A 192 11.12 10.70 2.30
CA ARG A 192 12.43 11.26 2.72
C ARG A 192 13.42 11.34 1.56
N SER A 193 13.43 10.37 0.65
CA SER A 193 14.34 10.40 -0.51
C SER A 193 14.04 11.59 -1.43
N LEU A 194 12.78 12.06 -1.43
CA LEU A 194 12.31 13.23 -2.17
C LEU A 194 12.40 14.55 -1.38
N GLY A 195 12.77 14.50 -0.10
CA GLY A 195 12.79 15.67 0.78
C GLY A 195 11.40 16.20 1.16
N ILE A 196 10.40 15.31 1.21
CA ILE A 196 9.06 15.63 1.72
C ILE A 196 9.06 15.55 3.25
N ASP A 197 8.65 16.64 3.88
CA ASP A 197 8.59 16.80 5.33
C ASP A 197 7.14 16.70 5.86
N ASP A 198 6.97 16.61 7.18
CA ASP A 198 5.65 16.51 7.83
C ASP A 198 4.76 17.76 7.65
N SER A 199 5.33 18.89 7.21
CA SER A 199 4.57 20.11 6.89
C SER A 199 4.03 20.15 5.46
N ASP A 200 4.42 19.20 4.60
CA ASP A 200 3.95 19.16 3.22
C ASP A 200 2.58 18.51 3.08
N ASN A 201 1.80 18.93 2.09
CA ASN A 201 0.52 18.32 1.74
C ASN A 201 0.73 16.94 1.09
N TYR A 202 0.90 15.90 1.90
CA TYR A 202 0.97 14.51 1.47
C TYR A 202 0.03 13.61 2.28
N VAL A 203 -0.25 12.43 1.72
CA VAL A 203 -0.96 11.37 2.44
C VAL A 203 -0.31 10.02 2.17
N ASP A 204 -0.24 9.17 3.20
CA ASP A 204 0.21 7.77 3.07
C ASP A 204 -1.00 6.83 3.00
N LEU A 205 -1.01 5.95 2.00
CA LEU A 205 -2.04 4.93 1.84
C LEU A 205 -2.09 3.94 3.01
N GLU A 206 -0.98 3.66 3.68
CA GLU A 206 -0.98 2.78 4.85
C GLU A 206 -1.73 3.40 6.03
N ASP A 207 -1.60 4.72 6.19
CA ASP A 207 -2.28 5.49 7.24
C ASP A 207 -3.79 5.58 6.94
N ILE A 208 -4.17 5.97 5.72
CA ILE A 208 -5.58 5.92 5.27
C ILE A 208 -6.16 4.52 5.47
N THR A 209 -5.44 3.49 5.04
CA THR A 209 -5.98 2.13 5.15
C THR A 209 -6.13 1.72 6.60
N SER A 210 -5.22 2.17 7.48
CA SER A 210 -5.30 1.92 8.91
C SER A 210 -6.45 2.67 9.58
N SER A 211 -6.79 3.88 9.15
CA SER A 211 -7.96 4.61 9.66
C SER A 211 -9.27 3.93 9.23
N LEU A 212 -9.35 3.45 7.98
CA LEU A 212 -10.55 2.83 7.42
C LEU A 212 -10.78 1.37 7.84
N VAL A 213 -9.71 0.57 7.90
CA VAL A 213 -9.76 -0.88 8.13
C VAL A 213 -9.26 -1.24 9.54
N GLY A 214 -8.66 -0.30 10.27
CA GLY A 214 -8.04 -0.53 11.57
C GLY A 214 -6.53 -0.79 11.47
N ALA A 215 -5.80 -0.54 12.55
CA ALA A 215 -4.35 -0.75 12.61
C ALA A 215 -3.97 -2.23 12.48
N THR A 216 -2.78 -2.50 11.96
CA THR A 216 -2.26 -3.87 11.83
C THR A 216 -0.85 -3.94 12.40
N GLY A 217 -0.40 -5.14 12.76
CA GLY A 217 0.97 -5.36 13.23
C GLY A 217 2.03 -5.47 12.12
N VAL A 218 1.64 -5.42 10.85
CA VAL A 218 2.55 -5.58 9.69
C VAL A 218 2.15 -4.66 8.54
N ASN A 219 3.13 -4.04 7.87
CA ASN A 219 2.83 -3.17 6.73
C ASN A 219 2.04 -3.94 5.67
N ARG A 220 0.95 -3.35 5.18
CA ARG A 220 0.11 -3.98 4.17
C ARG A 220 0.85 -4.05 2.84
N GLY A 221 1.55 -2.98 2.49
CA GLY A 221 2.11 -2.74 1.18
C GLY A 221 1.01 -2.63 0.12
N LEU A 222 1.40 -2.14 -1.05
CA LEU A 222 0.47 -1.81 -2.12
C LEU A 222 -0.45 -2.97 -2.53
N ALA A 223 0.09 -4.19 -2.66
CA ALA A 223 -0.69 -5.36 -3.06
C ALA A 223 -1.87 -5.68 -2.12
N ARG A 224 -1.66 -5.58 -0.80
CA ARG A 224 -2.74 -5.86 0.16
C ARG A 224 -3.72 -4.71 0.23
N ILE A 225 -3.24 -3.47 0.15
CA ILE A 225 -4.11 -2.29 0.08
C ILE A 225 -5.01 -2.37 -1.17
N MET A 226 -4.47 -2.78 -2.32
CA MET A 226 -5.26 -3.00 -3.54
C MET A 226 -6.39 -4.03 -3.32
N ASN A 227 -6.15 -5.11 -2.60
CA ASN A 227 -7.18 -6.11 -2.29
C ASN A 227 -8.26 -5.57 -1.33
N LEU A 228 -7.94 -4.60 -0.47
CA LEU A 228 -8.89 -3.96 0.44
C LEU A 228 -9.70 -2.88 -0.29
N ALA A 229 -9.04 -2.12 -1.16
CA ALA A 229 -9.63 -1.10 -2.01
C ALA A 229 -10.66 -1.69 -2.99
N TRP A 230 -10.36 -2.90 -3.49
CA TRP A 230 -11.17 -3.66 -4.41
C TRP A 230 -11.41 -5.05 -3.81
N PRO A 231 -12.48 -5.27 -3.03
CA PRO A 231 -12.71 -6.55 -2.33
C PRO A 231 -13.35 -7.64 -3.20
N ASN A 232 -13.95 -7.28 -4.33
CA ASN A 232 -14.61 -8.20 -5.27
C ASN A 232 -13.87 -8.53 -6.60
N PRO A 233 -12.52 -8.49 -6.71
CA PRO A 233 -11.84 -8.89 -7.92
C PRO A 233 -11.89 -10.42 -8.06
N ALA A 234 -11.88 -10.89 -9.30
CA ALA A 234 -11.78 -12.30 -9.63
C ALA A 234 -10.46 -12.95 -9.14
N VAL A 235 -9.48 -12.13 -8.74
CA VAL A 235 -8.13 -12.54 -8.35
C VAL A 235 -7.70 -11.78 -7.09
N ARG A 236 -6.85 -12.40 -6.27
CA ARG A 236 -6.16 -11.71 -5.17
C ARG A 236 -4.77 -11.28 -5.63
N ALA A 237 -4.47 -9.98 -5.56
CA ALA A 237 -3.18 -9.45 -5.91
C ALA A 237 -2.14 -9.77 -4.82
N THR A 238 -0.94 -10.19 -5.24
CA THR A 238 0.21 -10.46 -4.36
C THR A 238 1.45 -9.77 -4.90
N LYS A 239 2.42 -9.47 -4.03
CA LYS A 239 3.74 -9.00 -4.46
C LYS A 239 4.44 -10.09 -5.28
N ASP A 240 5.13 -9.72 -6.35
CA ASP A 240 6.02 -10.66 -7.02
C ASP A 240 7.22 -10.95 -6.11
N THR A 241 7.35 -12.19 -5.68
CA THR A 241 8.45 -12.65 -4.81
C THR A 241 9.51 -13.43 -5.57
N ARG A 242 9.22 -13.80 -6.82
CA ARG A 242 10.09 -14.62 -7.67
C ARG A 242 10.90 -13.76 -8.61
N ASP A 243 10.27 -12.77 -9.21
CA ASP A 243 10.95 -11.79 -10.04
C ASP A 243 11.48 -10.64 -9.16
N LYS A 244 12.81 -10.50 -9.15
CA LYS A 244 13.51 -9.44 -8.43
C LYS A 244 14.36 -8.60 -9.38
N GLU A 245 14.15 -8.70 -10.69
CA GLU A 245 14.99 -8.02 -11.69
C GLU A 245 14.95 -6.49 -11.50
N SER A 246 13.77 -5.90 -11.30
CA SER A 246 13.63 -4.46 -11.02
C SER A 246 14.35 -4.06 -9.73
N VAL A 247 14.07 -4.77 -8.63
CA VAL A 247 14.69 -4.51 -7.32
C VAL A 247 16.22 -4.61 -7.39
N LEU A 248 16.74 -5.66 -8.03
CA LEU A 248 18.18 -5.86 -8.19
C LEU A 248 18.81 -4.82 -9.12
N PHE A 249 18.07 -4.33 -10.11
CA PHE A 249 18.52 -3.28 -11.01
C PHE A 249 18.78 -1.97 -10.25
N PHE A 250 17.80 -1.49 -9.48
CA PHE A 250 17.92 -0.25 -8.72
C PHE A 250 18.91 -0.38 -7.55
N ALA A 251 18.87 -1.50 -6.81
CA ALA A 251 19.81 -1.77 -5.73
C ALA A 251 21.28 -1.79 -6.20
N ALA A 252 21.56 -2.26 -7.42
CA ALA A 252 22.91 -2.22 -7.96
C ALA A 252 23.41 -0.79 -8.21
N ILE A 253 22.52 0.13 -8.57
CA ILE A 253 22.86 1.55 -8.77
C ILE A 253 23.09 2.23 -7.42
N GLU A 254 22.20 2.00 -6.44
CA GLU A 254 22.34 2.54 -5.08
C GLU A 254 23.65 2.11 -4.41
N GLN A 255 24.05 0.84 -4.60
CA GLN A 255 25.27 0.28 -4.03
C GLN A 255 26.54 0.68 -4.79
N GLY A 256 26.43 1.52 -5.83
CA GLY A 256 27.56 1.94 -6.67
C GLY A 256 28.14 0.83 -7.54
N LYS A 257 27.44 -0.31 -7.68
CA LYS A 257 27.84 -1.41 -8.58
C LYS A 257 27.52 -1.12 -10.04
N LYS A 258 26.60 -0.17 -10.28
CA LYS A 258 26.30 0.42 -11.58
C LYS A 258 26.38 1.95 -11.46
N PRO A 259 26.77 2.65 -12.54
CA PRO A 259 26.72 4.11 -12.55
C PRO A 259 25.29 4.60 -12.38
N ARG A 260 25.11 5.85 -11.92
CA ARG A 260 23.81 6.53 -11.97
C ARG A 260 23.35 6.64 -13.42
N LEU A 261 22.04 6.53 -13.59
CA LEU A 261 21.38 6.63 -14.87
C LEU A 261 21.52 8.06 -15.42
N LYS A 262 21.75 8.18 -16.72
CA LYS A 262 21.78 9.48 -17.43
C LYS A 262 20.42 9.85 -18.01
N GLY A 263 19.56 8.87 -18.20
CA GLY A 263 18.26 9.01 -18.85
C GLY A 263 17.44 7.74 -18.69
N LEU A 264 16.18 7.81 -19.09
CA LEU A 264 15.25 6.68 -19.01
C LEU A 264 15.54 5.59 -20.03
N ASP A 265 16.19 5.92 -21.14
CA ASP A 265 16.61 4.95 -22.17
C ASP A 265 17.62 3.92 -21.63
N GLU A 266 18.31 4.22 -20.53
CA GLU A 266 19.19 3.28 -19.83
C GLU A 266 18.43 2.28 -18.92
N ILE A 267 17.11 2.45 -18.74
CA ILE A 267 16.25 1.53 -17.98
C ILE A 267 15.51 0.60 -18.96
N PRO A 268 15.60 -0.73 -18.81
CA PRO A 268 14.83 -1.67 -19.62
C PRO A 268 13.32 -1.38 -19.61
N ASP A 269 12.66 -1.48 -20.76
CA ASP A 269 11.22 -1.18 -20.95
C ASP A 269 10.33 -1.87 -19.92
N ARG A 270 10.62 -3.15 -19.65
CA ARG A 270 9.89 -3.94 -18.64
C ARG A 270 9.99 -3.32 -17.25
N ILE A 271 11.17 -2.85 -16.85
CA ILE A 271 11.40 -2.22 -15.54
C ILE A 271 10.74 -0.84 -15.50
N ARG A 272 10.83 -0.05 -16.58
CA ARG A 272 10.12 1.24 -16.69
C ARG A 272 8.62 1.07 -16.55
N ARG A 273 8.05 0.09 -17.25
CA ARG A 273 6.64 -0.25 -17.20
C ARG A 273 6.22 -0.67 -15.79
N TYR A 274 6.99 -1.54 -15.15
CA TYR A 274 6.72 -1.99 -13.79
C TYR A 274 6.73 -0.82 -12.79
N ALA A 275 7.77 0.03 -12.83
CA ALA A 275 7.89 1.21 -11.97
C ALA A 275 6.74 2.20 -12.18
N ALA A 276 6.35 2.46 -13.43
CA ALA A 276 5.19 3.30 -13.75
C ALA A 276 3.87 2.69 -13.23
N MET A 277 3.74 1.37 -13.26
CA MET A 277 2.58 0.65 -12.77
C MET A 277 2.44 0.75 -11.25
N ASP A 278 3.52 0.84 -10.48
CA ASP A 278 3.46 1.00 -9.03
C ASP A 278 2.79 2.35 -8.64
N ALA A 279 3.20 3.48 -9.23
CA ALA A 279 2.52 4.77 -9.02
C ALA A 279 1.05 4.75 -9.50
N TRP A 280 0.76 4.04 -10.60
CA TRP A 280 -0.62 3.86 -11.07
C TRP A 280 -1.45 2.98 -10.13
N CYS A 281 -0.87 1.92 -9.56
CA CYS A 281 -1.53 1.10 -8.56
C CYS A 281 -1.77 1.89 -7.27
N THR A 282 -0.86 2.79 -6.87
CA THR A 282 -1.09 3.74 -5.77
C THR A 282 -2.33 4.61 -6.04
N MET A 283 -2.48 5.13 -7.26
CA MET A 283 -3.72 5.83 -7.68
C MET A 283 -4.96 4.95 -7.57
N MET A 284 -4.90 3.73 -8.11
CA MET A 284 -6.04 2.81 -8.11
C MET A 284 -6.44 2.36 -6.70
N ALA A 285 -5.46 2.15 -5.82
CA ALA A 285 -5.67 1.83 -4.41
C ALA A 285 -6.37 2.99 -3.70
N TYR A 286 -5.84 4.21 -3.82
CA TYR A 286 -6.43 5.40 -3.23
C TYR A 286 -7.89 5.59 -3.65
N ARG A 287 -8.17 5.45 -4.95
CA ARG A 287 -9.53 5.57 -5.50
C ARG A 287 -10.48 4.51 -4.97
N GLY A 288 -10.03 3.25 -4.94
CA GLY A 288 -10.85 2.16 -4.41
C GLY A 288 -11.16 2.37 -2.94
N LEU A 289 -10.18 2.75 -2.12
CA LEU A 289 -10.41 3.09 -0.71
C LEU A 289 -11.40 4.25 -0.54
N ARG A 290 -11.27 5.33 -1.32
CA ARG A 290 -12.24 6.44 -1.33
C ARG A 290 -13.65 5.96 -1.66
N GLN A 291 -13.79 5.11 -2.66
CA GLN A 291 -15.08 4.56 -3.05
C GLN A 291 -15.68 3.69 -1.95
N GLN A 292 -14.87 2.83 -1.30
CA GLN A 292 -15.33 2.01 -0.17
C GLN A 292 -15.72 2.88 1.03
N ALA A 293 -14.91 3.88 1.37
CA ALA A 293 -15.20 4.81 2.47
C ALA A 293 -16.52 5.57 2.23
N GLN A 294 -16.72 6.09 1.03
CA GLN A 294 -17.98 6.74 0.62
C GLN A 294 -19.17 5.79 0.73
N HIS A 295 -19.02 4.54 0.30
CA HIS A 295 -20.08 3.53 0.39
C HIS A 295 -20.46 3.20 1.84
N GLU A 296 -19.49 3.25 2.76
CA GLU A 296 -19.70 3.05 4.21
C GLU A 296 -20.08 4.35 4.95
N GLY A 297 -20.18 5.49 4.26
CA GLY A 297 -20.46 6.79 4.89
C GLY A 297 -19.33 7.30 5.79
N LEU A 298 -18.09 6.87 5.55
CA LEU A 298 -16.92 7.25 6.32
C LEU A 298 -16.19 8.45 5.69
N PRO A 299 -15.71 9.41 6.49
CA PRO A 299 -14.79 10.41 5.99
C PRO A 299 -13.45 9.75 5.62
N MET A 300 -12.83 10.24 4.55
CA MET A 300 -11.41 10.01 4.29
C MET A 300 -10.65 10.99 5.17
N THR A 301 -10.37 10.62 6.41
CA THR A 301 -9.54 11.44 7.31
C THR A 301 -8.07 11.22 6.97
N GLU A 302 -7.35 12.34 6.84
CA GLU A 302 -5.89 12.42 6.99
C GLU A 302 -5.48 12.08 8.42
#